data_AF-A0A7X9DFJ0-F1
#
_entry.id   AF-A0A7X9DFJ0-F1
#
_cell.length_a   1.000
_cell.length_b   1.000
_cell.length_c   1.000
_cell.angle_alpha   90.00
_cell.angle_beta   90.00
_cell.angle_gamma   90.00
#
_symmetry.space_group_name_H-M   'P 1'
#
loop_
_entity.id
_entity.type
_entity.pdbx_description
1 polymer ?
#
loop_
_entity_poly.entity_id
_entity_poly.type
_entity_poly.pdbx_seq_one_letter_code
_entity_poly.pdbx_strand_id
1 'polypeptide(L)'
;MFFIKKRNFLVLVFILICTTAAIAIDFNFKPIIIEEISRYNEDRIAYQHVQKQIAPNMDNSFSALLIVKDRKIYLIQDGYDNPELINTKRLQMEMETKLIGDLWENKINNKPDYVRITDRKVELLKNFSEDFVSKNFGTFFLNVRNAFIKKHVEVFKKLMVDRKESGLIVTYTPLPVPAYLNAPETPTKYKITVSGKTIDEKLYYAEDSDGDGITETFMVNSADGFNWGYKSGANIIFIYNNLDEEIKGLIGQLCNWAYYGTPEEEKEILQNFPKDSDIINEFKLEVPQTTK
;
A
#
# COMPACT_ATOMS: atom_id res chain seq x y z
N MET A 1 -25.77 19.87 42.99
CA MET A 1 -26.25 18.51 42.68
C MET A 1 -27.02 18.57 41.36
N PHE A 2 -26.34 18.33 40.23
CA PHE A 2 -26.95 18.45 38.90
C PHE A 2 -27.81 17.22 38.61
N PHE A 3 -29.13 17.39 38.64
CA PHE A 3 -30.08 16.37 38.17
C PHE A 3 -30.11 16.35 36.64
N ILE A 4 -29.18 15.62 36.04
CA ILE A 4 -29.24 15.30 34.61
C ILE A 4 -30.41 14.33 34.43
N LYS A 5 -31.51 14.81 33.82
CA LYS A 5 -32.66 13.97 33.47
C LYS A 5 -32.16 12.75 32.66
N LYS A 6 -32.66 11.54 32.96
CA LYS A 6 -32.27 10.28 32.29
C LYS A 6 -32.22 10.37 30.75
N ARG A 7 -33.10 11.18 30.15
CA ARG A 7 -33.14 11.44 28.70
C ARG A 7 -31.91 12.19 28.17
N ASN A 8 -31.39 13.14 28.93
CA ASN A 8 -30.21 13.92 28.54
C ASN A 8 -28.91 13.13 28.73
N PHE A 9 -28.87 12.22 29.72
CA PHE A 9 -27.75 11.30 29.90
C PHE A 9 -27.62 10.31 28.72
N LEU A 10 -28.75 9.79 28.22
CA LEU A 10 -28.78 8.87 27.08
C LEU A 10 -28.30 9.52 25.77
N VAL A 11 -28.67 10.78 25.53
CA VAL A 11 -28.18 11.55 24.37
C VAL A 11 -26.68 11.81 24.46
N LEU A 12 -26.18 12.13 25.66
CA LEU A 12 -24.75 12.39 25.88
C LEU A 12 -23.91 11.11 25.70
N VAL A 13 -24.42 9.96 26.15
CA VAL A 13 -23.81 8.64 25.90
C VAL A 13 -23.85 8.28 24.41
N PHE A 14 -24.94 8.58 23.70
CA PHE A 14 -25.05 8.32 22.26
C PHE A 14 -24.06 9.16 21.43
N ILE A 15 -23.87 10.43 21.80
CA ILE A 15 -22.86 11.31 21.18
C ILE A 15 -21.44 10.79 21.47
N LEU A 16 -21.17 10.33 22.70
CA LEU A 16 -19.87 9.78 23.08
C LEU A 16 -19.53 8.47 22.35
N ILE A 17 -20.53 7.64 22.04
CA ILE A 17 -20.35 6.40 21.28
C ILE A 17 -20.10 6.71 19.79
N CYS A 18 -20.80 7.70 19.23
CA CYS A 18 -20.64 8.06 17.81
C CYS A 18 -19.30 8.75 17.49
N THR A 19 -18.67 9.46 18.43
CA THR A 19 -17.37 10.13 18.19
C THR A 19 -16.17 9.18 18.22
N THR A 20 -16.34 7.92 18.66
CA THR A 20 -15.26 6.93 18.68
C THR A 20 -15.15 6.08 17.42
N ALA A 21 -16.05 6.26 16.45
CA ALA A 21 -15.95 5.62 15.14
C ALA A 21 -15.05 6.42 14.18
N ALA A 22 -13.88 6.88 14.65
CA ALA A 22 -12.75 7.07 13.76
C ALA A 22 -12.26 5.66 13.41
N ILE A 23 -12.89 5.05 12.40
CA ILE A 23 -12.43 3.79 11.84
C ILE A 23 -11.12 4.11 11.15
N ALA A 24 -10.01 4.04 11.87
CA ALA A 24 -8.74 3.74 11.25
C ALA A 24 -8.96 2.43 10.49
N ILE A 25 -8.84 2.47 9.17
CA ILE A 25 -8.81 1.26 8.36
C ILE A 25 -7.51 0.56 8.73
N ASP A 26 -7.55 -0.28 9.76
CA ASP A 26 -6.44 -1.14 10.09
C ASP A 26 -6.33 -2.16 8.96
N PHE A 27 -5.29 -2.00 8.13
CA PHE A 27 -4.93 -2.98 7.12
C PHE A 27 -4.44 -4.24 7.84
N ASN A 28 -5.39 -5.12 8.18
CA ASN A 28 -5.10 -6.45 8.68
C ASN A 28 -4.48 -7.27 7.54
N PHE A 29 -3.15 -7.36 7.53
CA PHE A 29 -2.42 -8.25 6.64
C PHE A 29 -1.87 -9.45 7.42
N LYS A 30 -1.73 -10.57 6.72
CA LYS A 30 -1.04 -11.76 7.20
C LYS A 30 0.13 -12.05 6.25
N PRO A 31 1.36 -12.29 6.78
CA PRO A 31 2.48 -12.71 5.96
C PRO A 31 2.14 -13.94 5.13
N ILE A 32 2.72 -14.06 3.94
CA ILE A 32 2.51 -15.21 3.06
C ILE A 32 3.12 -16.47 3.70
N ILE A 33 2.28 -17.49 3.93
CA ILE A 33 2.68 -18.81 4.42
C ILE A 33 2.24 -19.86 3.40
N ILE A 34 3.17 -20.72 2.96
CA ILE A 34 2.91 -21.70 1.89
C ILE A 34 1.84 -22.72 2.30
N GLU A 35 1.85 -23.13 3.56
CA GLU A 35 0.92 -24.11 4.14
C GLU A 35 -0.54 -23.68 4.04
N GLU A 36 -0.78 -22.38 4.08
CA GLU A 36 -2.10 -21.78 4.16
C GLU A 36 -2.66 -21.35 2.80
N ILE A 37 -1.94 -21.64 1.71
CA ILE A 37 -2.40 -21.30 0.34
C ILE A 37 -3.64 -22.11 -0.01
N SER A 38 -4.72 -21.41 -0.37
CA SER A 38 -6.00 -22.03 -0.70
C SER A 38 -6.00 -22.78 -2.03
N ARG A 39 -5.39 -22.19 -3.08
CA ARG A 39 -5.34 -22.77 -4.45
C ARG A 39 -3.92 -22.71 -5.01
N TYR A 40 -3.27 -23.87 -5.18
CA TYR A 40 -1.92 -23.96 -5.76
C TYR A 40 -1.90 -24.58 -7.18
N ASN A 41 -3.08 -24.89 -7.74
CA ASN A 41 -3.20 -25.49 -9.07
C ASN A 41 -3.22 -24.45 -10.20
N GLU A 42 -3.36 -23.18 -9.86
CA GLU A 42 -3.48 -22.08 -10.80
C GLU A 42 -2.21 -21.24 -10.74
N ASP A 43 -1.76 -20.79 -11.91
CA ASP A 43 -0.56 -19.95 -12.01
C ASP A 43 -0.84 -18.56 -11.46
N ARG A 44 -0.08 -18.15 -10.45
CA ARG A 44 -0.32 -16.92 -9.69
C ARG A 44 1.01 -16.30 -9.24
N ILE A 45 1.04 -14.98 -9.18
CA ILE A 45 2.15 -14.23 -8.57
C ILE A 45 1.52 -13.33 -7.52
N ALA A 46 2.09 -13.26 -6.33
CA ALA A 46 1.69 -12.31 -5.31
C ALA A 46 2.92 -11.65 -4.70
N TYR A 47 2.81 -10.36 -4.37
CA TYR A 47 3.89 -9.59 -3.77
C TYR A 47 3.37 -8.86 -2.53
N GLN A 48 4.10 -9.01 -1.43
CA GLN A 48 3.88 -8.27 -0.19
C GLN A 48 5.13 -7.50 0.17
N HIS A 49 4.95 -6.25 0.56
CA HIS A 49 5.98 -5.40 1.12
C HIS A 49 5.37 -4.61 2.27
N VAL A 50 5.93 -4.77 3.46
CA VAL A 50 5.46 -4.08 4.63
C VAL A 50 6.67 -3.47 5.31
N GLN A 51 6.60 -2.18 5.61
CA GLN A 51 7.54 -1.52 6.50
C GLN A 51 6.75 -0.88 7.64
N LYS A 52 7.06 -1.26 8.88
CA LYS A 52 6.39 -0.73 10.08
C LYS A 52 7.43 -0.14 11.02
N GLN A 53 7.57 1.18 11.00
CA GLN A 53 8.31 1.92 12.02
C GLN A 53 7.33 2.47 13.06
N ILE A 54 6.76 1.60 13.90
CA ILE A 54 5.77 2.04 14.91
C ILE A 54 6.40 2.11 16.30
N ALA A 55 7.45 1.34 16.58
CA ALA A 55 8.24 1.46 17.80
C ALA A 55 9.62 0.79 17.64
N PRO A 56 10.66 1.21 18.40
CA PRO A 56 11.96 0.54 18.44
C PRO A 56 11.88 -0.93 18.90
N ASN A 57 10.76 -1.31 19.50
CA ASN A 57 10.49 -2.67 20.00
C ASN A 57 9.50 -3.42 19.11
N MET A 58 9.28 -2.97 17.87
CA MET A 58 8.41 -3.61 16.87
C MET A 58 8.94 -3.31 15.46
N ASP A 59 9.95 -4.03 15.00
CA ASP A 59 10.22 -4.07 13.57
C ASP A 59 9.61 -5.32 12.95
N ASN A 60 8.65 -5.18 12.04
CA ASN A 60 8.10 -6.32 11.29
C ASN A 60 8.18 -5.99 9.79
N SER A 61 9.28 -5.37 9.38
CA SER A 61 9.51 -5.01 7.99
C SER A 61 9.96 -6.24 7.21
N PHE A 62 9.17 -6.66 6.22
CA PHE A 62 9.54 -7.75 5.33
C PHE A 62 9.01 -7.51 3.92
N SER A 63 9.63 -8.19 2.97
CA SER A 63 9.24 -8.22 1.56
C SER A 63 9.15 -9.68 1.12
N ALA A 64 8.05 -10.08 0.50
CA ALA A 64 7.78 -11.47 0.12
C ALA A 64 7.23 -11.53 -1.31
N LEU A 65 7.88 -12.35 -2.14
CA LEU A 65 7.45 -12.67 -3.50
C LEU A 65 7.02 -14.14 -3.56
N LEU A 66 5.75 -14.38 -3.84
CA LEU A 66 5.16 -15.69 -4.05
C LEU A 66 4.91 -15.90 -5.55
N ILE A 67 5.34 -17.04 -6.07
CA ILE A 67 5.06 -17.48 -7.44
C ILE A 67 4.54 -18.91 -7.36
N VAL A 68 3.34 -19.12 -7.89
CA VAL A 68 2.77 -20.44 -8.15
C VAL A 68 2.82 -20.64 -9.66
N LYS A 69 3.51 -21.68 -10.11
CA LYS A 69 3.61 -22.04 -11.52
C LYS A 69 3.67 -23.55 -11.67
N ASP A 70 2.83 -24.12 -12.53
CA ASP A 70 2.84 -25.57 -12.81
C ASP A 70 2.72 -26.44 -11.54
N ARG A 71 1.92 -26.01 -10.55
CA ARG A 71 1.79 -26.61 -9.20
C ARG A 71 3.04 -26.58 -8.32
N LYS A 72 4.08 -25.87 -8.75
CA LYS A 72 5.25 -25.54 -7.94
C LYS A 72 5.05 -24.17 -7.31
N ILE A 73 5.46 -24.05 -6.05
CA ILE A 73 5.35 -22.83 -5.28
C ILE A 73 6.76 -22.37 -4.94
N TYR A 74 7.07 -21.14 -5.29
CA TYR A 74 8.32 -20.46 -5.00
C TYR A 74 7.98 -19.27 -4.09
N LEU A 75 8.50 -19.29 -2.88
CA LEU A 75 8.41 -18.17 -1.94
C LEU A 75 9.82 -17.66 -1.70
N ILE A 76 10.04 -16.38 -1.98
CA ILE A 76 11.30 -15.69 -1.72
C ILE A 76 10.99 -14.51 -0.81
N GLN A 77 11.75 -14.35 0.26
CA GLN A 77 11.56 -13.27 1.23
C GLN A 77 12.87 -12.52 1.50
N ASP A 78 12.74 -11.27 1.90
CA ASP A 78 13.78 -10.33 2.31
C ASP A 78 13.31 -9.67 3.63
N GLY A 79 14.19 -9.57 4.62
CA GLY A 79 13.83 -9.21 5.99
C GLY A 79 13.10 -10.33 6.72
N TYR A 80 13.39 -11.59 6.41
CA TYR A 80 12.83 -12.73 7.12
C TYR A 80 13.62 -13.01 8.40
N ASP A 81 12.99 -12.79 9.54
CA ASP A 81 13.48 -13.28 10.82
C ASP A 81 12.80 -14.59 11.24
N ASN A 82 13.58 -15.53 11.78
CA ASN A 82 13.02 -16.74 12.36
C ASN A 82 12.29 -16.42 13.69
N PRO A 83 10.97 -16.69 13.81
CA PRO A 83 10.20 -16.40 15.03
C PRO A 83 10.75 -17.06 16.29
N GLU A 84 11.33 -18.26 16.18
CA GLU A 84 11.90 -18.99 17.33
C GLU A 84 13.14 -18.29 17.88
N LEU A 85 13.98 -17.75 16.99
CA LEU A 85 15.18 -17.00 17.37
C LEU A 85 14.82 -15.66 18.03
N ILE A 86 13.82 -14.96 17.48
CA ILE A 86 13.31 -13.71 18.07
C ILE A 86 12.78 -13.97 19.49
N ASN A 87 11.97 -15.02 19.67
CA ASN A 87 11.42 -15.35 20.99
C ASN A 87 12.52 -15.73 21.99
N THR A 88 13.53 -16.48 21.56
CA THR A 88 14.68 -16.83 22.41
C THR A 88 15.46 -15.59 22.83
N LYS A 89 15.75 -14.67 21.89
CA LYS A 89 16.44 -13.41 22.19
C LYS A 89 15.63 -12.51 23.12
N ARG A 90 14.31 -12.43 22.90
CA ARG A 90 13.41 -11.70 23.80
C ARG A 90 13.52 -12.23 25.22
N LEU A 91 13.42 -13.56 25.40
CA LEU A 91 13.57 -14.20 26.71
C LEU A 91 14.95 -13.94 27.33
N GLN A 92 16.02 -13.98 26.54
CA GLN A 92 17.38 -13.67 27.02
C GLN A 92 17.49 -12.22 27.51
N MET A 93 16.98 -11.24 26.74
CA MET A 93 17.03 -9.82 27.14
C MET A 93 16.18 -9.55 28.39
N GLU A 94 15.02 -10.19 28.51
CA GLU A 94 14.17 -10.14 29.70
C GLU A 94 14.89 -10.71 30.93
N MET A 95 15.57 -11.85 30.79
CA MET A 95 16.38 -12.45 31.86
C MET A 95 17.56 -11.56 32.27
N GLU A 96 18.19 -10.87 31.32
CA GLU A 96 19.30 -9.95 31.55
C GLU A 96 18.87 -8.59 32.12
N THR A 97 17.55 -8.35 32.30
CA THR A 97 16.97 -7.06 32.72
C THR A 97 17.44 -5.88 31.85
N LYS A 98 17.83 -6.17 30.60
CA LYS A 98 18.19 -5.12 29.63
C LYS A 98 16.91 -4.49 29.09
N LEU A 99 16.99 -3.22 28.72
CA LEU A 99 15.94 -2.60 27.91
C LEU A 99 15.80 -3.44 26.64
N ILE A 100 14.57 -3.92 26.36
CA ILE A 100 14.25 -4.63 25.12
C ILE A 100 14.59 -3.68 23.97
N GLY A 101 15.68 -3.98 23.27
CA GLY A 101 16.11 -3.26 22.08
C GLY A 101 15.46 -3.84 20.83
N ASP A 102 16.10 -3.59 19.69
CA ASP A 102 15.70 -4.19 18.42
C ASP A 102 15.92 -5.72 18.44
N LEU A 103 14.84 -6.48 18.33
CA LEU A 103 14.86 -7.95 18.36
C LEU A 103 15.05 -8.57 16.98
N TRP A 104 14.95 -7.76 15.93
CA TRP A 104 14.90 -8.17 14.53
C TRP A 104 16.24 -7.88 13.88
N GLU A 105 16.91 -8.91 13.38
CA GLU A 105 18.25 -8.79 12.81
C GLU A 105 18.20 -8.49 11.33
N ASN A 106 17.26 -9.11 10.63
CA ASN A 106 17.15 -8.97 9.19
C ASN A 106 16.22 -7.81 8.86
N LYS A 107 16.77 -6.81 8.16
CA LYS A 107 16.02 -5.66 7.65
C LYS A 107 15.90 -5.78 6.14
N ILE A 108 14.85 -5.17 5.59
CA ILE A 108 14.69 -5.07 4.14
C ILE A 108 15.88 -4.31 3.57
N ASN A 109 16.66 -4.98 2.73
CA ASN A 109 17.87 -4.42 2.12
C ASN A 109 17.98 -4.74 0.62
N ASN A 110 16.88 -5.21 0.01
CA ASN A 110 16.80 -5.65 -1.39
C ASN A 110 17.64 -6.90 -1.70
N LYS A 111 18.10 -7.62 -0.66
CA LYS A 111 18.81 -8.89 -0.78
C LYS A 111 17.99 -9.96 -0.06
N PRO A 112 17.34 -10.85 -0.81
CA PRO A 112 16.52 -11.88 -0.17
C PRO A 112 17.37 -12.82 0.68
N ASP A 113 16.87 -13.13 1.87
CA ASP A 113 17.50 -13.93 2.91
C ASP A 113 16.85 -15.31 3.06
N TYR A 114 15.63 -15.48 2.55
CA TYR A 114 14.89 -16.72 2.65
C TYR A 114 14.31 -17.17 1.32
N VAL A 115 14.43 -18.46 1.05
CA VAL A 115 13.78 -19.12 -0.09
C VAL A 115 13.17 -20.44 0.33
N ARG A 116 11.96 -20.69 -0.16
CA ARG A 116 11.29 -21.96 -0.03
C ARG A 116 10.60 -22.36 -1.32
N ILE A 117 10.92 -23.56 -1.79
CA ILE A 117 10.39 -24.13 -3.02
C ILE A 117 9.69 -25.44 -2.67
N THR A 118 8.43 -25.55 -3.07
CA THR A 118 7.66 -26.78 -2.93
C THR A 118 7.08 -27.21 -4.27
N ASP A 119 6.94 -28.51 -4.48
CA ASP A 119 6.25 -29.11 -5.62
C ASP A 119 5.13 -30.01 -5.08
N ARG A 120 3.87 -29.68 -5.39
CA ARG A 120 2.69 -30.39 -4.85
C ARG A 120 2.73 -30.54 -3.31
N LYS A 121 3.13 -29.48 -2.61
CA LYS A 121 3.33 -29.42 -1.14
C LYS A 121 4.47 -30.27 -0.58
N VAL A 122 5.29 -30.90 -1.44
CA VAL A 122 6.54 -31.53 -1.02
C VAL A 122 7.63 -30.47 -1.05
N GLU A 123 8.32 -30.27 0.07
CA GLU A 123 9.42 -29.32 0.17
C GLU A 123 10.64 -29.83 -0.59
N LEU A 124 11.07 -29.07 -1.60
CA LEU A 124 12.25 -29.39 -2.42
C LEU A 124 13.48 -28.63 -1.93
N LEU A 125 13.29 -27.37 -1.53
CA LEU A 125 14.35 -26.50 -1.06
C LEU A 125 13.82 -25.58 0.02
N LYS A 126 14.59 -25.44 1.09
CA LYS A 126 14.39 -24.43 2.12
C LYS A 126 15.76 -23.94 2.57
N ASN A 127 16.01 -22.64 2.44
CA ASN A 127 17.28 -22.04 2.84
C ASN A 127 17.03 -20.65 3.45
N PHE A 128 17.83 -20.30 4.46
CA PHE A 128 17.75 -19.08 5.26
C PHE A 128 19.05 -18.25 5.21
N SER A 129 20.00 -18.63 4.36
CA SER A 129 21.28 -17.94 4.22
C SER A 129 21.18 -16.83 3.18
N GLU A 130 21.35 -15.57 3.60
CA GLU A 130 21.38 -14.40 2.72
C GLU A 130 22.40 -14.58 1.58
N ASP A 131 23.61 -15.02 1.87
CA ASP A 131 24.66 -15.23 0.87
C ASP A 131 24.23 -16.20 -0.24
N PHE A 132 23.54 -17.29 0.13
CA PHE A 132 23.05 -18.25 -0.84
C PHE A 132 21.86 -17.71 -1.62
N VAL A 133 20.88 -17.12 -0.93
CA VAL A 133 19.61 -16.70 -1.53
C VAL A 133 19.81 -15.47 -2.40
N SER A 134 20.49 -14.45 -1.90
CA SER A 134 20.80 -13.22 -2.64
C SER A 134 21.63 -13.51 -3.89
N LYS A 135 22.66 -14.37 -3.79
CA LYS A 135 23.52 -14.71 -4.94
C LYS A 135 22.78 -15.46 -6.05
N ASN A 136 21.91 -16.40 -5.70
CA ASN A 136 21.25 -17.28 -6.69
C ASN A 136 19.90 -16.73 -7.17
N PHE A 137 19.16 -16.04 -6.30
CA PHE A 137 17.78 -15.61 -6.55
C PHE A 137 17.57 -14.10 -6.44
N GLY A 138 18.54 -13.32 -5.97
CA GLY A 138 18.40 -11.87 -5.78
C GLY A 138 18.03 -11.12 -7.05
N THR A 139 18.77 -11.33 -8.15
CA THR A 139 18.44 -10.70 -9.45
C THR A 139 17.06 -11.09 -9.97
N PHE A 140 16.69 -12.37 -9.79
CA PHE A 140 15.37 -12.86 -10.19
C PHE A 140 14.26 -12.19 -9.37
N PHE A 141 14.42 -12.12 -8.05
CA PHE A 141 13.50 -11.47 -7.13
C PHE A 141 13.25 -10.01 -7.52
N LEU A 142 14.31 -9.22 -7.73
CA LEU A 142 14.20 -7.80 -8.08
C LEU A 142 13.54 -7.61 -9.46
N ASN A 143 13.92 -8.40 -10.46
CA ASN A 143 13.37 -8.26 -11.82
C ASN A 143 11.88 -8.60 -11.87
N VAL A 144 11.48 -9.72 -11.26
CA VAL A 144 10.08 -10.14 -11.24
C VAL A 144 9.24 -9.16 -10.42
N ARG A 145 9.71 -8.75 -9.23
CA ARG A 145 9.08 -7.72 -8.40
C ARG A 145 8.85 -6.44 -9.21
N ASN A 146 9.91 -5.89 -9.80
CA ASN A 146 9.85 -4.60 -10.50
C ASN A 146 8.92 -4.66 -11.72
N ALA A 147 9.00 -5.73 -12.52
CA ALA A 147 8.11 -5.92 -13.66
C ALA A 147 6.64 -6.07 -13.23
N PHE A 148 6.41 -6.78 -12.12
CA PHE A 148 5.08 -7.01 -11.60
C PHE A 148 4.42 -5.73 -11.06
N ILE A 149 5.16 -4.93 -10.29
CA ILE A 149 4.69 -3.62 -9.80
C ILE A 149 4.40 -2.69 -10.99
N LYS A 150 5.33 -2.55 -11.95
CA LYS A 150 5.14 -1.68 -13.13
C LYS A 150 3.87 -2.02 -13.91
N LYS A 151 3.62 -3.31 -14.16
CA LYS A 151 2.42 -3.76 -14.86
C LYS A 151 1.14 -3.29 -14.16
N HIS A 152 1.07 -3.41 -12.84
CA HIS A 152 -0.12 -3.01 -12.08
C HIS A 152 -0.24 -1.49 -11.93
N VAL A 153 0.88 -0.77 -11.84
CA VAL A 153 0.91 0.70 -11.87
C VAL A 153 0.38 1.22 -13.21
N GLU A 154 0.76 0.63 -14.34
CA GLU A 154 0.24 0.99 -15.66
C GLU A 154 -1.27 0.74 -15.79
N VAL A 155 -1.77 -0.37 -15.26
CA VAL A 155 -3.23 -0.63 -15.21
C VAL A 155 -3.92 0.43 -14.37
N PHE A 156 -3.35 0.80 -13.23
CA PHE A 156 -3.93 1.83 -12.36
C PHE A 156 -3.92 3.22 -13.03
N LYS A 157 -2.87 3.58 -13.78
CA LYS A 157 -2.82 4.80 -14.59
C LYS A 157 -3.94 4.85 -15.63
N LYS A 158 -4.22 3.74 -16.32
CA LYS A 158 -5.33 3.67 -17.28
C LYS A 158 -6.68 3.95 -16.61
N LEU A 159 -6.90 3.43 -15.40
CA LEU A 159 -8.12 3.75 -14.63
C LEU A 159 -8.22 5.25 -14.29
N MET A 160 -7.08 5.94 -14.16
CA MET A 160 -7.05 7.39 -13.95
C MET A 160 -7.28 8.19 -15.23
N VAL A 161 -7.02 7.67 -16.42
CA VAL A 161 -7.39 8.36 -17.67
C VAL A 161 -8.90 8.19 -17.90
N ASP A 162 -9.42 6.98 -17.68
CA ASP A 162 -10.82 6.65 -17.91
C ASP A 162 -11.73 6.92 -16.68
N ARG A 163 -11.47 7.99 -15.91
CA ARG A 163 -12.15 8.23 -14.60
C ARG A 163 -13.66 8.24 -14.65
N LYS A 164 -14.20 8.70 -15.78
CA LYS A 164 -15.64 8.79 -16.02
C LYS A 164 -16.31 7.41 -16.02
N GLU A 165 -15.59 6.39 -16.48
CA GLU A 165 -16.11 5.02 -16.64
C GLU A 165 -15.61 4.08 -15.54
N SER A 166 -14.41 4.32 -14.98
CA SER A 166 -13.76 3.44 -14.02
C SER A 166 -14.31 3.52 -12.59
N GLY A 167 -15.17 4.50 -12.30
CA GLY A 167 -15.73 4.71 -10.96
C GLY A 167 -14.65 5.00 -9.92
N LEU A 168 -13.55 5.64 -10.34
CA LEU A 168 -12.43 6.03 -9.46
C LEU A 168 -12.92 6.99 -8.37
N ILE A 169 -12.70 6.64 -7.11
CA ILE A 169 -13.05 7.46 -5.95
C ILE A 169 -11.76 8.01 -5.36
N VAL A 170 -11.65 9.34 -5.32
CA VAL A 170 -10.55 10.06 -4.69
C VAL A 170 -11.08 10.76 -3.45
N THR A 171 -10.47 10.51 -2.30
CA THR A 171 -10.79 11.18 -1.04
C THR A 171 -9.59 11.98 -0.57
N TYR A 172 -9.86 13.22 -0.18
CA TYR A 172 -8.87 14.21 0.21
C TYR A 172 -9.19 14.69 1.63
N THR A 173 -8.32 14.39 2.59
CA THR A 173 -8.57 14.63 4.02
C THR A 173 -7.42 15.42 4.63
N PRO A 174 -7.67 16.53 5.36
CA PRO A 174 -6.61 17.29 6.00
C PRO A 174 -5.93 16.47 7.10
N LEU A 175 -4.61 16.51 7.14
CA LEU A 175 -3.83 15.91 8.21
C LEU A 175 -3.90 16.78 9.48
N PRO A 176 -3.91 16.17 10.67
CA PRO A 176 -3.96 16.91 11.92
C PRO A 176 -2.68 17.73 12.09
N VAL A 177 -2.85 19.02 12.35
CA VAL A 177 -1.75 19.96 12.63
C VAL A 177 -1.61 20.10 14.15
N PRO A 178 -0.38 20.16 14.70
CA PRO A 178 -0.17 20.38 16.12
C PRO A 178 -0.83 21.69 16.60
N ALA A 179 -1.72 21.58 17.58
CA ALA A 179 -2.45 22.70 18.17
C ALA A 179 -1.92 23.06 19.56
N TYR A 180 -0.64 23.44 19.67
CA TYR A 180 -0.02 23.91 20.91
C TYR A 180 0.36 25.40 20.85
N LEU A 181 0.51 26.05 22.01
CA LEU A 181 0.86 27.46 22.11
C LEU A 181 2.26 27.70 21.52
N ASN A 182 2.41 28.63 20.57
CA ASN A 182 3.62 28.85 19.75
C ASN A 182 3.95 27.73 18.74
N ALA A 183 2.97 26.93 18.32
CA ALA A 183 3.17 26.03 17.19
C ALA A 183 3.55 26.84 15.93
N PRO A 184 4.57 26.39 15.16
CA PRO A 184 4.91 27.04 13.90
C PRO A 184 3.73 26.95 12.92
N GLU A 185 3.44 28.05 12.22
CA GLU A 185 2.48 28.04 11.11
C GLU A 185 3.01 27.09 10.04
N THR A 186 2.38 25.91 9.95
CA THR A 186 2.72 24.90 8.97
C THR A 186 1.57 24.81 7.97
N PRO A 187 1.85 24.73 6.65
CA PRO A 187 0.80 24.56 5.66
C PRO A 187 0.05 23.27 5.94
N THR A 188 -1.28 23.31 5.85
CA THR A 188 -2.11 22.12 6.01
C THR A 188 -1.76 21.12 4.92
N LYS A 189 -1.18 19.99 5.32
CA LYS A 189 -0.97 18.84 4.44
C LYS A 189 -2.24 18.01 4.37
N TYR A 190 -2.38 17.24 3.30
CA TYR A 190 -3.57 16.44 3.06
C TYR A 190 -3.19 15.02 2.71
N LYS A 191 -3.93 14.10 3.31
CA LYS A 191 -3.91 12.68 2.98
C LYS A 191 -4.78 12.47 1.74
N ILE A 192 -4.23 11.82 0.73
CA ILE A 192 -4.95 11.47 -0.49
C ILE A 192 -5.11 9.95 -0.53
N THR A 193 -6.35 9.49 -0.69
CA THR A 193 -6.66 8.08 -0.91
C THR A 193 -7.41 7.92 -2.21
N VAL A 194 -7.04 6.90 -2.96
CA VAL A 194 -7.60 6.63 -4.29
C VAL A 194 -8.00 5.18 -4.33
N SER A 195 -9.23 4.92 -4.77
CA SER A 195 -9.72 3.56 -4.99
C SER A 195 -10.40 3.45 -6.35
N GLY A 196 -10.23 2.32 -7.02
CA GLY A 196 -10.83 2.07 -8.33
C GLY A 196 -11.01 0.59 -8.59
N LYS A 197 -12.04 0.24 -9.38
CA LYS A 197 -12.33 -1.16 -9.75
C LYS A 197 -12.15 -1.33 -11.25
N THR A 198 -11.42 -2.38 -11.63
CA THR A 198 -11.31 -2.79 -13.05
C THR A 198 -12.52 -3.60 -13.49
N ILE A 199 -12.69 -3.76 -14.81
CA ILE A 199 -13.71 -4.63 -15.40
C ILE A 199 -13.55 -6.09 -14.92
N ASP A 200 -12.31 -6.55 -14.73
CA ASP A 200 -11.96 -7.87 -14.16
C ASP A 200 -12.28 -8.01 -12.66
N GLU A 201 -12.98 -7.05 -12.06
CA GLU A 201 -13.30 -6.95 -10.65
C GLU A 201 -12.11 -6.84 -9.68
N LYS A 202 -10.91 -6.56 -10.20
CA LYS A 202 -9.76 -6.25 -9.33
C LYS A 202 -9.92 -4.86 -8.75
N LEU A 203 -9.76 -4.75 -7.44
CA LEU A 203 -9.81 -3.50 -6.70
C LEU A 203 -8.39 -2.96 -6.52
N TYR A 204 -8.18 -1.72 -6.91
CA TYR A 204 -6.94 -0.99 -6.73
C TYR A 204 -7.14 0.06 -5.64
N TYR A 205 -6.15 0.20 -4.78
CA TYR A 205 -6.10 1.20 -3.73
C TYR A 205 -4.70 1.81 -3.65
N ALA A 206 -4.64 3.13 -3.52
CA ALA A 206 -3.41 3.87 -3.31
C ALA A 206 -3.63 4.92 -2.22
N GLU A 207 -2.61 5.16 -1.40
CA GLU A 207 -2.65 6.13 -0.32
C GLU A 207 -1.31 6.86 -0.19
N ASP A 208 -1.42 8.19 -0.15
CA ASP A 208 -0.40 9.15 0.26
C ASP A 208 -0.74 9.58 1.68
N SER A 209 0.09 9.17 2.64
CA SER A 209 -0.18 9.28 4.06
C SER A 209 0.33 10.58 4.67
N ASP A 210 1.42 11.13 4.15
CA ASP A 210 2.11 12.30 4.72
C ASP A 210 1.89 13.59 3.92
N GLY A 211 1.23 13.49 2.77
CA GLY A 211 0.83 14.60 1.90
C GLY A 211 2.00 15.21 1.14
N ASP A 212 3.07 14.46 0.87
CA ASP A 212 4.19 14.90 0.04
C ASP A 212 3.99 14.63 -1.47
N GLY A 213 2.90 13.94 -1.85
CA GLY A 213 2.55 13.59 -3.22
C GLY A 213 3.15 12.28 -3.71
N ILE A 214 3.94 11.60 -2.89
CA ILE A 214 4.44 10.23 -3.12
C ILE A 214 3.41 9.25 -2.54
N THR A 215 3.36 8.05 -3.11
CA THR A 215 2.43 7.01 -2.67
C THR A 215 3.21 5.96 -1.87
N GLU A 216 2.97 5.87 -0.56
CA GLU A 216 3.62 4.88 0.32
C GLU A 216 2.86 3.55 0.35
N THR A 217 1.56 3.60 0.13
CA THR A 217 0.68 2.44 0.23
C THR A 217 0.01 2.16 -1.11
N PHE A 218 0.19 0.95 -1.62
CA PHE A 218 -0.41 0.49 -2.89
C PHE A 218 -0.89 -0.95 -2.77
N MET A 219 -2.17 -1.18 -3.05
CA MET A 219 -2.80 -2.49 -2.91
C MET A 219 -3.60 -2.84 -4.15
N VAL A 220 -3.52 -4.11 -4.54
CA VAL A 220 -4.30 -4.69 -5.63
C VAL A 220 -4.94 -5.98 -5.12
N ASN A 221 -6.26 -5.99 -5.02
CA ASN A 221 -7.03 -7.12 -4.52
C ASN A 221 -7.79 -7.83 -5.67
N SER A 222 -7.72 -9.16 -5.69
CA SER A 222 -8.46 -10.02 -6.62
C SER A 222 -9.74 -10.55 -5.96
N ALA A 223 -10.86 -10.52 -6.67
CA ALA A 223 -12.12 -11.09 -6.16
C ALA A 223 -12.20 -12.64 -6.24
N ASP A 224 -11.18 -13.31 -6.78
CA ASP A 224 -11.20 -14.74 -7.10
C ASP A 224 -11.13 -15.69 -5.88
N GLY A 225 -10.92 -15.15 -4.68
CA GLY A 225 -10.83 -15.90 -3.43
C GLY A 225 -9.51 -16.64 -3.22
N PHE A 226 -8.47 -16.35 -4.01
CA PHE A 226 -7.12 -16.78 -3.72
C PHE A 226 -6.63 -16.11 -2.44
N ASN A 227 -6.22 -16.89 -1.44
CA ASN A 227 -5.74 -16.38 -0.16
C ASN A 227 -4.67 -17.33 0.39
N TRP A 228 -3.90 -16.85 1.37
CA TRP A 228 -2.81 -17.57 2.03
C TRP A 228 -3.04 -17.62 3.54
N GLY A 229 -4.31 -17.82 3.94
CA GLY A 229 -4.71 -17.90 5.33
C GLY A 229 -6.10 -17.36 5.63
N TYR A 230 -6.63 -17.77 6.78
CA TYR A 230 -7.91 -17.27 7.29
C TYR A 230 -7.84 -15.75 7.52
N LYS A 231 -8.77 -15.00 6.90
CA LYS A 231 -8.79 -13.52 6.87
C LYS A 231 -7.58 -12.86 6.19
N SER A 232 -6.75 -13.60 5.46
CA SER A 232 -5.79 -12.97 4.55
C SER A 232 -6.54 -12.43 3.32
N GLY A 233 -6.31 -11.17 2.97
CA GLY A 233 -6.92 -10.59 1.77
C GLY A 233 -6.40 -11.27 0.51
N ALA A 234 -7.18 -11.28 -0.57
CA ALA A 234 -6.77 -11.81 -1.87
C ALA A 234 -5.88 -10.82 -2.65
N ASN A 235 -4.96 -10.19 -1.93
CA ASN A 235 -4.10 -9.12 -2.43
C ASN A 235 -2.97 -9.67 -3.31
N ILE A 236 -3.06 -9.42 -4.61
CA ILE A 236 -1.98 -9.78 -5.53
C ILE A 236 -0.76 -8.87 -5.31
N ILE A 237 -0.99 -7.60 -4.97
CA ILE A 237 0.06 -6.68 -4.50
C ILE A 237 -0.42 -6.06 -3.19
N PHE A 238 0.43 -6.06 -2.18
CA PHE A 238 0.20 -5.35 -0.94
C PHE A 238 1.49 -4.65 -0.52
N ILE A 239 1.53 -3.33 -0.69
CA ILE A 239 2.63 -2.47 -0.28
C ILE A 239 2.08 -1.54 0.78
N TYR A 240 2.68 -1.53 1.97
CA TYR A 240 2.21 -0.76 3.10
C TYR A 240 3.36 0.03 3.73
N ASN A 241 3.16 1.35 3.86
CA ASN A 241 4.11 2.29 4.46
C ASN A 241 5.54 2.18 3.90
N ASN A 242 5.66 2.06 2.58
CA ASN A 242 6.95 1.87 1.93
C ASN A 242 7.87 3.09 2.04
N LEU A 243 9.07 2.89 2.56
CA LEU A 243 10.16 3.84 2.62
C LEU A 243 11.27 3.54 1.61
N ASP A 244 11.22 2.39 0.92
CA ASP A 244 12.21 2.03 -0.09
C ASP A 244 12.07 2.94 -1.33
N GLU A 245 13.11 3.70 -1.62
CA GLU A 245 13.19 4.64 -2.74
C GLU A 245 13.05 3.95 -4.12
N GLU A 246 13.47 2.69 -4.26
CA GLU A 246 13.25 1.94 -5.50
C GLU A 246 11.75 1.69 -5.72
N ILE A 247 11.05 1.22 -4.68
CA ILE A 247 9.62 0.94 -4.77
C ILE A 247 8.81 2.23 -4.88
N LYS A 248 9.20 3.30 -4.16
CA LYS A 248 8.63 4.65 -4.34
C LYS A 248 8.78 5.13 -5.78
N GLY A 249 9.94 4.91 -6.41
CA GLY A 249 10.15 5.24 -7.81
C GLY A 249 9.27 4.43 -8.78
N LEU A 250 8.92 3.18 -8.43
CA LEU A 250 8.05 2.33 -9.25
C LEU A 250 6.57 2.70 -9.13
N ILE A 251 6.10 2.94 -7.90
CA ILE A 251 4.71 3.37 -7.64
C ILE A 251 4.56 4.81 -8.13
N GLY A 252 5.49 5.69 -7.75
CA GLY A 252 5.53 7.08 -8.15
C GLY A 252 4.45 7.92 -7.47
N GLN A 253 3.97 8.92 -8.20
CA GLN A 253 3.03 9.93 -7.71
C GLN A 253 1.57 9.58 -8.05
N LEU A 254 1.18 8.32 -7.86
CA LEU A 254 -0.15 7.84 -8.27
C LEU A 254 -1.28 8.60 -7.59
N CYS A 255 -1.19 8.84 -6.28
CA CYS A 255 -2.18 9.62 -5.54
C CYS A 255 -2.27 11.07 -6.03
N ASN A 256 -1.13 11.69 -6.30
CA ASN A 256 -1.09 13.06 -6.83
C ASN A 256 -1.73 13.13 -8.23
N TRP A 257 -1.33 12.25 -9.15
CA TRP A 257 -1.92 12.19 -10.49
C TRP A 257 -3.41 11.91 -10.44
N ALA A 258 -3.86 11.03 -9.55
CA ALA A 258 -5.28 10.76 -9.36
C ALA A 258 -6.08 11.97 -8.90
N TYR A 259 -5.48 12.96 -8.24
CA TYR A 259 -6.18 14.19 -7.85
C TYR A 259 -6.05 15.30 -8.90
N TYR A 260 -4.83 15.59 -9.36
CA TYR A 260 -4.53 16.74 -10.22
C TYR A 260 -4.65 16.45 -11.73
N GLY A 261 -4.69 15.18 -12.12
CA GLY A 261 -4.59 14.75 -13.51
C GLY A 261 -3.21 14.17 -13.82
N THR A 262 -3.18 13.26 -14.78
CA THR A 262 -1.94 12.67 -15.28
C THR A 262 -1.29 13.60 -16.32
N PRO A 263 0.04 13.52 -16.51
CA PRO A 263 0.72 14.25 -17.59
C PRO A 263 0.25 13.86 -19.00
N GLU A 264 -0.39 12.69 -19.14
CA GLU A 264 -0.98 12.23 -20.40
C GLU A 264 -2.31 12.94 -20.67
N GLU A 265 -3.19 13.02 -19.66
CA GLU A 265 -4.43 13.79 -19.72
C GLU A 265 -4.15 15.27 -20.00
N GLU A 266 -3.14 15.87 -19.36
CA GLU A 266 -2.77 17.27 -19.61
C GLU A 266 -2.44 17.53 -21.08
N LYS A 267 -1.66 16.64 -21.71
CA LYS A 267 -1.30 16.76 -23.13
C LYS A 267 -2.52 16.60 -24.03
N GLU A 268 -3.40 15.65 -23.72
CA GLU A 268 -4.61 15.42 -24.50
C GLU A 268 -5.57 16.62 -24.41
N ILE A 269 -5.76 17.16 -23.20
CA ILE A 269 -6.59 18.35 -22.98
C ILE A 269 -6.01 19.54 -23.73
N LEU A 270 -4.70 19.78 -23.65
CA LEU A 270 -4.06 20.90 -24.36
C LEU A 270 -4.18 20.79 -25.89
N GLN A 271 -4.15 19.57 -26.44
CA GLN A 271 -4.33 19.34 -27.88
C GLN A 271 -5.77 19.51 -28.34
N ASN A 272 -6.73 19.10 -27.50
CA ASN A 272 -8.16 19.12 -27.81
C ASN A 272 -8.87 20.37 -27.26
N PHE A 273 -8.14 21.29 -26.62
CA PHE A 273 -8.73 22.48 -26.02
C PHE A 273 -9.32 23.37 -27.12
N PRO A 274 -10.58 23.83 -26.98
CA PRO A 274 -11.21 24.65 -28.00
C PRO A 274 -10.48 25.99 -28.11
N LYS A 275 -10.32 26.48 -29.35
CA LYS A 275 -9.75 27.82 -29.57
C LYS A 275 -10.80 28.88 -29.27
N ASP A 276 -10.33 30.07 -28.91
CA ASP A 276 -11.19 31.23 -28.67
C ASP A 276 -12.17 31.47 -29.83
N SER A 277 -11.70 31.36 -31.08
CA SER A 277 -12.52 31.53 -32.28
C SER A 277 -13.68 30.53 -32.34
N ASP A 278 -13.46 29.29 -31.91
CA ASP A 278 -14.45 28.22 -32.03
C ASP A 278 -15.61 28.49 -31.07
N ILE A 279 -15.30 28.88 -29.83
CA ILE A 279 -16.28 29.26 -28.80
C ILE A 279 -16.98 30.58 -29.15
N ILE A 280 -16.24 31.60 -29.56
CA ILE A 280 -16.81 32.91 -29.89
C ILE A 280 -17.81 32.80 -31.05
N ASN A 281 -17.49 32.00 -32.07
CA ASN A 281 -18.36 31.79 -33.22
C ASN A 281 -19.58 30.91 -32.88
N GLU A 282 -19.39 29.84 -32.12
CA GLU A 282 -20.46 28.94 -31.72
C GLU A 282 -21.49 29.64 -30.82
N PHE A 283 -21.03 30.44 -29.87
CA PHE A 283 -21.88 31.14 -28.90
C PHE A 283 -22.22 32.60 -29.30
N LYS A 284 -21.76 33.07 -30.47
CA LYS A 284 -21.99 34.44 -30.98
C LYS A 284 -21.64 35.53 -29.97
N LEU A 285 -20.48 35.39 -29.32
CA LEU A 285 -20.05 36.31 -28.26
C LEU A 285 -19.39 37.55 -28.85
N GLU A 286 -19.62 38.72 -28.23
CA GLU A 286 -18.89 39.93 -28.57
C GLU A 286 -17.48 39.89 -27.94
N VAL A 287 -16.44 40.03 -28.77
CA VAL A 287 -15.06 40.04 -28.28
C VAL A 287 -14.83 41.35 -27.52
N PRO A 288 -14.45 41.31 -26.23
CA PRO A 288 -14.15 42.53 -25.49
C PRO A 288 -13.00 43.28 -26.18
N GLN A 289 -13.18 44.57 -26.46
CA GLN A 289 -12.09 45.39 -26.98
C GLN A 289 -10.98 45.43 -25.92
N THR A 290 -9.84 44.83 -26.22
CA THR A 290 -8.67 44.82 -25.35
C THR A 290 -8.14 46.25 -25.28
N THR A 291 -8.38 46.93 -24.17
CA THR A 291 -7.76 48.22 -23.87
C THR A 291 -6.26 47.99 -23.77
N LYS A 292 -5.51 48.51 -24.75
CA LYS A 292 -4.05 48.57 -24.71
C LYS A 292 -3.55 49.47 -23.59
#